data_AF-A0A2V5VY94-F1
#
_entry.id   AF-A0A2V5VY94-F1
#
_cell.length_a   1.000
_cell.length_b   1.000
_cell.length_c   1.000
_cell.angle_alpha   90.00
_cell.angle_beta   90.00
_cell.angle_gamma   90.00
#
_symmetry.space_group_name_H-M   'P 1'
#
loop_
_entity.id
_entity.type
_entity.pdbx_description
1 polymer ?
#
loop_
_entity_poly.entity_id
_entity_poly.type
_entity_poly.pdbx_seq_one_letter_code
_entity_poly.pdbx_strand_id
1 'polypeptide(L)'
;EGVVTTNYIINLREYLDKNHAKEWKTDLTGVYLAGALHILKKDDEATKLIGAYRIGQFDKKRINDFYQPLGADSQYVAVLAREFPDRLKKLPATEFEKVLKPIGDGTFNTLSAAYAVLALKSYARVVAQHPPELSIVELDKAKKEKVLVTGAKLLQRTNFSGDAAALRFRTPTALNPPGAYYQVIEAGFDRKLSDKPITEGLEVYRELLNKSNNPVTTTKLGDVVTVRLRIRSLRAEWISNVALIDLLPGGFEVVSSSLTPGVSEIKGVDYVDVREDRAIFYATVPTKTLEITYQIKS
;
A
#
# COMPACT_ATOMS: atom_id res chain seq x y z
N GLU A 1 -23.81 0.47 29.74
CA GLU A 1 -24.35 1.85 29.72
C GLU A 1 -24.48 2.32 28.29
N GLY A 2 -25.59 2.98 27.93
CA GLY A 2 -25.74 3.58 26.60
C GLY A 2 -25.03 4.93 26.56
N VAL A 3 -23.97 5.05 25.76
CA VAL A 3 -23.28 6.33 25.56
C VAL A 3 -24.12 7.20 24.63
N VAL A 4 -24.54 8.39 25.10
CA VAL A 4 -25.24 9.37 24.25
C VAL A 4 -24.22 10.01 23.30
N THR A 5 -24.20 9.59 22.05
CA THR A 5 -23.22 10.03 21.05
C THR A 5 -23.58 11.32 20.32
N THR A 6 -24.82 11.79 20.46
CA THR A 6 -25.34 12.97 19.76
C THR A 6 -24.57 14.25 20.08
N ASN A 7 -24.19 14.46 21.35
CA ASN A 7 -23.41 15.64 21.76
C ASN A 7 -22.00 15.64 21.16
N TYR A 8 -21.38 14.47 20.99
CA TYR A 8 -20.07 14.39 20.33
C TYR A 8 -20.15 14.80 18.86
N ILE A 9 -21.22 14.42 18.16
CA ILE A 9 -21.43 14.81 16.76
C ILE A 9 -21.68 16.31 16.62
N ILE A 10 -22.48 16.90 17.52
CA ILE A 10 -22.75 18.34 17.51
C ILE A 10 -21.45 19.12 17.74
N ASN A 11 -20.72 18.79 18.81
CA ASN A 11 -19.47 19.46 19.16
C ASN A 11 -18.42 19.32 18.05
N LEU A 12 -18.28 18.12 17.46
CA LEU A 12 -17.37 17.90 16.33
C LEU A 12 -17.77 18.77 15.14
N ARG A 13 -19.06 18.81 14.78
CA ARG A 13 -19.53 19.59 13.65
C ARG A 13 -19.32 21.09 13.85
N GLU A 14 -19.64 21.62 15.03
CA GLU A 14 -19.40 23.03 15.35
C GLU A 14 -17.91 23.38 15.25
N TYR A 15 -17.03 22.52 15.77
CA TYR A 15 -15.59 22.68 15.63
C TYR A 15 -15.15 22.69 14.16
N LEU A 16 -15.65 21.74 13.35
CA LEU A 16 -15.29 21.61 11.94
C LEU A 16 -15.83 22.77 11.09
N ASP A 17 -17.07 23.21 11.33
CA ASP A 17 -17.66 24.37 10.66
C ASP A 17 -16.94 25.68 11.05
N LYS A 18 -16.38 25.79 12.26
CA LYS A 18 -15.59 26.95 12.68
C LYS A 18 -14.17 26.95 12.12
N ASN A 19 -13.48 25.81 12.14
CA ASN A 19 -12.03 25.74 11.89
C ASN A 19 -11.65 25.17 10.52
N HIS A 20 -12.53 24.36 9.90
CA HIS A 20 -12.24 23.61 8.66
C HIS A 20 -13.36 23.70 7.63
N ALA A 21 -14.20 24.75 7.69
CA ALA A 21 -15.46 24.90 6.94
C ALA A 21 -15.36 24.59 5.44
N LYS A 22 -14.21 24.88 4.84
CA LYS A 22 -13.95 24.77 3.40
C LYS A 22 -13.63 23.35 2.95
N GLU A 23 -13.15 22.48 3.84
CA GLU A 23 -12.53 21.20 3.46
C GLU A 23 -13.15 19.98 4.13
N TRP A 24 -13.68 20.11 5.36
CA TRP A 24 -14.02 18.94 6.16
C TRP A 24 -15.13 18.08 5.57
N LYS A 25 -16.07 18.71 4.83
CA LYS A 25 -17.23 18.02 4.23
C LYS A 25 -16.83 17.10 3.07
N THR A 26 -15.76 17.44 2.36
CA THR A 26 -15.22 16.65 1.25
C THR A 26 -14.12 15.68 1.69
N ASP A 27 -13.74 15.71 2.97
CA ASP A 27 -12.71 14.88 3.58
C ASP A 27 -13.29 13.55 4.12
N LEU A 28 -12.43 12.58 4.45
CA LEU A 28 -12.82 11.37 5.17
C LEU A 28 -13.58 11.66 6.47
N THR A 29 -13.26 12.77 7.13
CA THR A 29 -13.99 13.23 8.31
C THR A 29 -15.49 13.39 8.02
N GLY A 30 -15.84 13.99 6.88
CA GLY A 30 -17.22 14.11 6.41
C GLY A 30 -17.86 12.76 6.11
N VAL A 31 -17.11 11.83 5.53
CA VAL A 31 -17.56 10.45 5.24
C VAL A 31 -17.93 9.72 6.53
N TYR A 32 -17.05 9.72 7.53
CA TYR A 32 -17.32 9.07 8.81
C TYR A 32 -18.48 9.73 9.56
N LEU A 33 -18.56 11.06 9.53
CA LEU A 33 -19.68 11.77 10.14
C LEU A 33 -21.01 11.46 9.45
N ALA A 34 -21.02 11.29 8.12
CA ALA A 34 -22.21 10.88 7.39
C ALA A 34 -22.68 9.48 7.81
N GLY A 35 -21.76 8.52 7.95
CA GLY A 35 -22.08 7.19 8.48
C GLY A 35 -22.65 7.25 9.91
N ALA A 36 -22.07 8.09 10.77
CA ALA A 36 -22.58 8.28 12.13
C ALA A 36 -23.98 8.91 12.15
N LEU A 37 -24.25 9.90 11.28
CA LEU A 37 -25.58 10.50 11.12
C LEU A 37 -26.61 9.49 10.61
N HIS A 38 -26.24 8.60 9.69
CA HIS A 38 -27.12 7.54 9.21
C HIS A 38 -27.48 6.54 10.33
N ILE A 39 -26.51 6.14 11.15
CA ILE A 39 -26.75 5.29 12.33
C ILE A 39 -27.75 5.96 13.29
N LEU A 40 -27.67 7.29 13.45
CA LEU A 40 -28.59 8.10 14.26
C LEU A 40 -29.93 8.42 13.58
N LYS A 41 -30.24 7.82 12.42
CA LYS A 41 -31.48 8.05 11.66
C LYS A 41 -31.68 9.49 11.19
N LYS A 42 -30.59 10.20 10.94
CA LYS A 42 -30.57 11.54 10.33
C LYS A 42 -30.31 11.43 8.82
N ASP A 43 -31.20 10.73 8.12
CA ASP A 43 -30.97 10.26 6.74
C ASP A 43 -30.72 11.39 5.74
N ASP A 44 -31.44 12.50 5.83
CA ASP A 44 -31.26 13.65 4.94
C ASP A 44 -29.88 14.31 5.12
N GLU A 45 -29.48 14.53 6.38
CA GLU A 45 -28.18 15.11 6.72
C GLU A 45 -27.05 14.17 6.29
N ALA A 46 -27.20 12.87 6.55
CA ALA A 46 -26.25 11.82 6.18
C ALA A 46 -26.08 11.72 4.66
N THR A 47 -27.19 11.68 3.91
CA THR A 47 -27.20 11.56 2.45
C THR A 47 -26.57 12.79 1.78
N LYS A 48 -26.86 13.99 2.30
CA LYS A 48 -26.22 15.22 1.84
C LYS A 48 -24.72 15.21 2.08
N LEU A 49 -24.29 14.79 3.29
CA LEU A 49 -22.88 14.82 3.67
C LEU A 49 -22.05 13.77 2.95
N ILE A 50 -22.51 12.51 2.86
CA ILE A 50 -21.85 11.48 2.04
C ILE A 50 -21.86 11.88 0.55
N GLY A 51 -22.80 12.74 0.15
CA GLY A 51 -22.89 13.46 -1.13
C GLY A 51 -21.70 14.34 -1.49
N ALA A 52 -20.92 14.81 -0.52
CA ALA A 52 -19.87 15.79 -0.76
C ALA A 52 -18.53 15.16 -1.18
N TYR A 53 -18.24 13.93 -0.75
CA TYR A 53 -16.99 13.24 -1.08
C TYR A 53 -16.90 12.89 -2.58
N ARG A 54 -15.70 13.00 -3.16
CA ARG A 54 -15.42 12.72 -4.58
C ARG A 54 -14.19 11.82 -4.69
N ILE A 55 -14.39 10.63 -5.27
CA ILE A 55 -13.32 9.66 -5.49
C ILE A 55 -12.25 10.25 -6.40
N GLY A 56 -10.98 9.98 -6.09
CA GLY A 56 -9.85 10.47 -6.88
C GLY A 56 -9.55 11.96 -6.74
N GLN A 57 -10.30 12.72 -5.93
CA GLN A 57 -10.06 14.15 -5.71
C GLN A 57 -9.35 14.38 -4.38
N PHE A 58 -8.04 14.62 -4.45
CA PHE A 58 -7.19 14.79 -3.28
C PHE A 58 -6.32 16.04 -3.38
N ASP A 59 -6.14 16.72 -2.25
CA ASP A 59 -5.05 17.68 -2.11
C ASP A 59 -3.73 16.92 -1.99
N LYS A 60 -2.88 17.04 -3.00
CA LYS A 60 -1.55 16.42 -3.03
C LYS A 60 -0.68 16.82 -1.84
N LYS A 61 -0.91 17.99 -1.24
CA LYS A 61 -0.18 18.46 -0.06
C LYS A 61 -0.54 17.72 1.23
N ARG A 62 -1.71 17.06 1.27
CA ARG A 62 -2.18 16.31 2.45
C ARG A 62 -1.75 14.84 2.40
N ILE A 63 -1.28 14.36 1.25
CA ILE A 63 -0.77 12.99 1.08
C ILE A 63 0.47 12.81 1.95
N ASN A 64 0.45 11.79 2.80
CA ASN A 64 1.55 11.44 3.70
C ASN A 64 1.54 9.93 4.00
N ASP A 65 2.48 9.47 4.81
CA ASP A 65 2.67 8.03 5.10
C ASP A 65 1.40 7.33 5.66
N PHE A 66 0.49 8.08 6.27
CA PHE A 66 -0.75 7.57 6.86
C PHE A 66 -2.03 8.04 6.15
N TYR A 67 -1.90 8.89 5.12
CA TYR A 67 -3.01 9.36 4.30
C TYR A 67 -2.67 9.24 2.81
N GLN A 68 -3.18 8.19 2.18
CA GLN A 68 -2.95 7.85 0.77
C GLN A 68 -4.28 7.79 0.00
N PRO A 69 -4.30 8.16 -1.30
CA PRO A 69 -5.50 8.09 -2.15
C PRO A 69 -6.27 6.77 -2.05
N LEU A 70 -5.57 5.64 -2.20
CA LEU A 70 -6.17 4.30 -2.08
C LEU A 70 -6.86 4.11 -0.73
N GLY A 71 -6.19 4.49 0.36
CA GLY A 71 -6.72 4.32 1.71
C GLY A 71 -7.96 5.16 1.96
N ALA A 72 -7.98 6.40 1.46
CA ALA A 72 -9.13 7.29 1.62
C ALA A 72 -10.35 6.83 0.80
N ASP A 73 -10.18 6.58 -0.49
CA ASP A 73 -11.29 6.13 -1.34
C ASP A 73 -11.82 4.75 -0.89
N SER A 74 -10.94 3.87 -0.41
CA SER A 74 -11.35 2.58 0.16
C SER A 74 -12.21 2.73 1.42
N GLN A 75 -11.85 3.65 2.33
CA GLN A 75 -12.69 3.93 3.51
C GLN A 75 -14.06 4.48 3.11
N TYR A 76 -14.12 5.37 2.11
CA TYR A 76 -15.39 5.83 1.55
C TYR A 76 -16.25 4.68 1.01
N VAL A 77 -15.67 3.78 0.21
CA VAL A 77 -16.37 2.59 -0.29
C VAL A 77 -16.85 1.69 0.84
N ALA A 78 -16.04 1.50 1.89
CA ALA A 78 -16.43 0.69 3.05
C ALA A 78 -17.62 1.30 3.81
N VAL A 79 -17.65 2.64 3.98
CA VAL A 79 -18.79 3.34 4.59
C VAL A 79 -20.02 3.27 3.69
N LEU A 80 -19.89 3.45 2.38
CA LEU A 80 -20.99 3.26 1.44
C LEU A 80 -21.57 1.85 1.53
N ALA A 81 -20.72 0.81 1.55
CA ALA A 81 -21.17 -0.57 1.61
C ALA A 81 -21.99 -0.88 2.86
N ARG A 82 -21.62 -0.26 3.99
CA ARG A 82 -22.23 -0.51 5.29
C ARG A 82 -23.49 0.33 5.52
N GLU A 83 -23.41 1.63 5.26
CA GLU A 83 -24.44 2.59 5.66
C GLU A 83 -25.26 3.11 4.46
N PHE A 84 -24.74 3.05 3.23
CA PHE A 84 -25.41 3.58 2.04
C PHE A 84 -25.42 2.58 0.86
N PRO A 85 -25.91 1.33 1.05
CA PRO A 85 -25.77 0.27 0.04
C PRO A 85 -26.44 0.60 -1.29
N ASP A 86 -27.55 1.35 -1.28
CA ASP A 86 -28.23 1.78 -2.51
C ASP A 86 -27.42 2.79 -3.31
N ARG A 87 -26.58 3.57 -2.64
CA ARG A 87 -25.62 4.46 -3.31
C ARG A 87 -24.43 3.69 -3.84
N LEU A 88 -23.95 2.68 -3.11
CA LEU A 88 -22.89 1.81 -3.61
C LEU A 88 -23.30 1.08 -4.89
N LYS A 89 -24.52 0.53 -4.94
CA LYS A 89 -25.08 -0.13 -6.14
C LYS A 89 -25.14 0.79 -7.36
N LYS A 90 -25.24 2.10 -7.15
CA LYS A 90 -25.28 3.12 -8.21
C LYS A 90 -23.91 3.71 -8.54
N LEU A 91 -22.84 3.26 -7.88
CA LEU A 91 -21.49 3.75 -8.12
C LEU A 91 -21.03 3.28 -9.53
N PRO A 92 -20.67 4.20 -10.44
CA PRO A 92 -20.21 3.82 -11.77
C PRO A 92 -18.92 2.98 -11.71
N ALA A 93 -18.77 2.04 -12.65
CA ALA A 93 -17.56 1.22 -12.76
C ALA A 93 -16.29 2.07 -12.91
N THR A 94 -16.37 3.17 -13.66
CA THR A 94 -15.28 4.14 -13.86
C THR A 94 -14.87 4.85 -12.58
N GLU A 95 -15.80 5.09 -11.64
CA GLU A 95 -15.46 5.65 -10.33
C GLU A 95 -14.76 4.59 -9.47
N PHE A 96 -15.23 3.34 -9.51
CA PHE A 96 -14.58 2.26 -8.77
C PHE A 96 -13.18 1.96 -9.31
N GLU A 97 -12.95 2.05 -10.61
CA GLU A 97 -11.61 1.93 -11.22
C GLU A 97 -10.63 2.97 -10.67
N LYS A 98 -11.09 4.21 -10.41
CA LYS A 98 -10.23 5.23 -9.77
C LYS A 98 -9.78 4.80 -8.37
N VAL A 99 -10.65 4.13 -7.60
CA VAL A 99 -10.31 3.59 -6.27
C VAL A 99 -9.20 2.55 -6.38
N LEU A 100 -9.26 1.68 -7.40
CA LEU A 100 -8.32 0.58 -7.57
C LEU A 100 -7.03 0.96 -8.31
N LYS A 101 -7.04 2.07 -9.06
CA LYS A 101 -5.90 2.52 -9.87
C LYS A 101 -4.57 2.51 -9.10
N PRO A 102 -4.48 2.98 -7.84
CA PRO A 102 -3.22 2.96 -7.11
C PRO A 102 -2.64 1.56 -6.88
N ILE A 103 -3.47 0.51 -6.86
CA ILE A 103 -3.01 -0.89 -6.76
C ILE A 103 -2.24 -1.26 -8.02
N GLY A 104 -2.78 -0.92 -9.21
CA GLY A 104 -2.13 -1.18 -10.48
C GLY A 104 -0.85 -0.34 -10.69
N ASP A 105 -0.83 0.87 -10.16
CA ASP A 105 0.33 1.77 -10.23
C ASP A 105 1.42 1.42 -9.19
N GLY A 106 1.18 0.47 -8.27
CA GLY A 106 2.10 0.18 -7.16
C GLY A 106 2.19 1.30 -6.12
N THR A 107 1.25 2.24 -6.10
CA THR A 107 1.25 3.43 -5.23
C THR A 107 0.44 3.20 -3.96
N PHE A 108 0.89 2.26 -3.13
CA PHE A 108 0.23 1.92 -1.87
C PHE A 108 1.22 1.44 -0.81
N ASN A 109 0.80 1.56 0.46
CA ASN A 109 1.46 0.95 1.61
C ASN A 109 0.53 -0.03 2.32
N THR A 110 1.04 -0.74 3.33
CA THR A 110 0.29 -1.73 4.11
C THR A 110 -1.02 -1.19 4.67
N LEU A 111 -1.05 0.07 5.13
CA LEU A 111 -2.27 0.68 5.68
C LEU A 111 -3.34 0.88 4.60
N SER A 112 -2.98 1.49 3.48
CA SER A 112 -3.90 1.66 2.35
C SER A 112 -4.35 0.32 1.74
N ALA A 113 -3.48 -0.69 1.70
CA ALA A 113 -3.83 -2.04 1.26
C ALA A 113 -4.85 -2.70 2.21
N ALA A 114 -4.69 -2.54 3.53
CA ALA A 114 -5.65 -3.05 4.50
C ALA A 114 -7.03 -2.40 4.31
N TYR A 115 -7.09 -1.08 4.08
CA TYR A 115 -8.35 -0.42 3.74
C TYR A 115 -8.93 -0.90 2.42
N ALA A 116 -8.13 -1.12 1.39
CA ALA A 116 -8.59 -1.68 0.12
C ALA A 116 -9.21 -3.08 0.29
N VAL A 117 -8.58 -3.94 1.09
CA VAL A 117 -9.14 -5.26 1.45
C VAL A 117 -10.48 -5.12 2.18
N LEU A 118 -10.58 -4.19 3.15
CA LEU A 118 -11.84 -3.91 3.84
C LEU A 118 -12.93 -3.43 2.87
N ALA A 119 -12.59 -2.51 1.96
CA ALA A 119 -13.51 -1.96 0.96
C ALA A 119 -14.02 -3.05 0.03
N LEU A 120 -13.12 -3.84 -0.57
CA LEU A 120 -13.44 -4.93 -1.48
C LEU A 120 -14.29 -6.00 -0.80
N LYS A 121 -13.97 -6.37 0.45
CA LYS A 121 -14.76 -7.32 1.24
C LYS A 121 -16.17 -6.79 1.52
N SER A 122 -16.29 -5.50 1.87
CA SER A 122 -17.58 -4.88 2.18
C SER A 122 -18.44 -4.74 0.93
N TYR A 123 -17.82 -4.32 -0.18
CA TYR A 123 -18.43 -4.27 -1.49
C TYR A 123 -18.92 -5.65 -1.95
N ALA A 124 -18.07 -6.69 -1.84
CA ALA A 124 -18.41 -8.05 -2.24
C ALA A 124 -19.68 -8.55 -1.54
N ARG A 125 -19.87 -8.22 -0.26
CA ARG A 125 -21.10 -8.59 0.49
C ARG A 125 -22.36 -7.93 -0.07
N VAL A 126 -22.27 -6.71 -0.59
CA VAL A 126 -23.42 -5.99 -1.17
C VAL A 126 -23.78 -6.57 -2.54
N VAL A 127 -22.80 -6.99 -3.34
CA VAL A 127 -23.01 -7.52 -4.70
C VAL A 127 -23.13 -9.05 -4.76
N ALA A 128 -22.94 -9.75 -3.63
CA ALA A 128 -22.91 -11.21 -3.51
C ALA A 128 -24.18 -11.95 -3.92
N GLN A 129 -25.30 -11.26 -4.12
CA GLN A 129 -26.62 -11.91 -4.24
C GLN A 129 -26.75 -12.72 -5.53
N HIS A 130 -26.06 -12.34 -6.61
CA HIS A 130 -26.11 -13.02 -7.91
C HIS A 130 -24.75 -12.94 -8.62
N PRO A 131 -23.76 -13.79 -8.26
CA PRO A 131 -22.44 -13.73 -8.88
C PRO A 131 -22.54 -14.06 -10.38
N PRO A 132 -21.87 -13.28 -11.25
CA PRO A 132 -21.81 -13.61 -12.67
C PRO A 132 -21.01 -14.91 -12.88
N GLU A 133 -21.28 -15.60 -13.98
CA GLU A 133 -20.40 -16.67 -14.44
C GLU A 133 -19.12 -16.05 -15.00
N LEU A 134 -17.98 -16.40 -14.42
CA LEU A 134 -16.66 -15.92 -14.83
C LEU A 134 -15.82 -17.08 -15.31
N SER A 135 -15.05 -16.87 -16.38
CA SER A 135 -14.05 -17.82 -16.86
C SER A 135 -12.70 -17.17 -17.14
N ILE A 136 -11.64 -17.93 -16.87
CA ILE A 136 -10.26 -17.57 -17.17
C ILE A 136 -9.73 -18.59 -18.16
N VAL A 137 -9.19 -18.10 -19.27
CA VAL A 137 -8.67 -18.90 -20.37
C VAL A 137 -7.21 -18.52 -20.59
N GLU A 138 -6.35 -19.53 -20.68
CA GLU A 138 -4.97 -19.41 -21.12
C GLU A 138 -4.89 -19.52 -22.64
N LEU A 139 -4.04 -18.71 -23.25
CA LEU A 139 -3.69 -18.81 -24.67
C LEU A 139 -2.20 -19.14 -24.79
N ASP A 140 -1.89 -20.16 -25.58
CA ASP A 140 -0.50 -20.44 -25.98
C ASP A 140 -0.03 -19.51 -27.12
N LYS A 141 1.25 -19.64 -27.52
CA LYS A 141 1.83 -18.85 -28.62
C LYS A 141 1.13 -19.06 -29.96
N ALA A 142 0.46 -20.19 -30.16
CA ALA A 142 -0.35 -20.49 -31.35
C ALA A 142 -1.80 -20.00 -31.22
N LYS A 143 -2.12 -19.25 -30.16
CA LYS A 143 -3.47 -18.77 -29.80
C LYS A 143 -4.47 -19.89 -29.52
N LYS A 144 -4.01 -21.10 -29.23
CA LYS A 144 -4.88 -22.19 -28.80
C LYS A 144 -5.36 -21.92 -27.37
N GLU A 145 -6.66 -22.06 -27.17
CA GLU A 145 -7.28 -21.81 -25.88
C GLU A 145 -7.25 -23.05 -24.99
N LYS A 146 -6.99 -22.81 -23.70
CA LYS A 146 -7.17 -23.77 -22.62
C LYS A 146 -7.95 -23.10 -21.50
N VAL A 147 -9.16 -23.59 -21.24
CA VAL A 147 -9.96 -23.09 -20.11
C VAL A 147 -9.27 -23.51 -18.81
N LEU A 148 -8.94 -22.54 -17.95
CA LEU A 148 -8.31 -22.79 -16.67
C LEU A 148 -9.33 -22.94 -15.54
N VAL A 149 -10.38 -22.11 -15.55
CA VAL A 149 -11.47 -22.16 -14.57
C VAL A 149 -12.72 -21.48 -15.14
N THR A 150 -13.90 -22.01 -14.79
CA THR A 150 -15.21 -21.40 -15.07
C THR A 150 -16.15 -21.61 -13.88
N GLY A 151 -16.97 -20.62 -13.56
CA GLY A 151 -18.12 -20.79 -12.67
C GLY A 151 -18.70 -19.49 -12.11
N ALA A 152 -19.84 -19.61 -11.43
CA ALA A 152 -20.56 -18.49 -10.80
C ALA A 152 -20.14 -18.29 -9.34
N LYS A 153 -18.90 -17.83 -9.11
CA LYS A 153 -18.37 -17.47 -7.79
C LYS A 153 -17.88 -16.02 -7.82
N LEU A 154 -18.00 -15.31 -6.69
CA LEU A 154 -17.53 -13.93 -6.56
C LEU A 154 -16.03 -13.77 -6.78
N LEU A 155 -15.27 -14.81 -6.52
CA LEU A 155 -13.84 -14.87 -6.78
C LEU A 155 -13.53 -16.17 -7.51
N GLN A 156 -13.00 -16.04 -8.72
CA GLN A 156 -12.36 -17.13 -9.45
C GLN A 156 -10.86 -16.93 -9.43
N ARG A 157 -10.12 -17.99 -9.09
CA ARG A 157 -8.66 -17.99 -9.03
C ARG A 157 -8.13 -19.28 -9.61
N THR A 158 -7.06 -19.17 -10.38
CA THR A 158 -6.34 -20.30 -10.94
C THR A 158 -4.89 -19.91 -11.17
N ASN A 159 -4.01 -20.91 -11.29
CA ASN A 159 -2.63 -20.70 -11.75
C ASN A 159 -2.60 -20.83 -13.27
N PHE A 160 -1.66 -20.15 -13.91
CA PHE A 160 -1.40 -20.24 -15.34
C PHE A 160 0.06 -20.64 -15.59
N SER A 161 0.35 -21.13 -16.79
CA SER A 161 1.68 -21.56 -17.20
C SER A 161 2.62 -20.38 -17.43
N GLY A 162 3.91 -20.54 -17.10
CA GLY A 162 4.95 -19.58 -17.50
C GLY A 162 5.14 -19.49 -19.02
N ASP A 163 4.61 -20.46 -19.78
CA ASP A 163 4.61 -20.45 -21.25
C ASP A 163 3.35 -19.79 -21.86
N ALA A 164 2.41 -19.31 -21.03
CA ALA A 164 1.22 -18.62 -21.49
C ALA A 164 1.60 -17.34 -22.26
N ALA A 165 1.05 -17.17 -23.45
CA ALA A 165 1.23 -15.96 -24.25
C ALA A 165 0.24 -14.87 -23.86
N ALA A 166 -0.96 -15.25 -23.39
CA ALA A 166 -1.97 -14.33 -22.91
C ALA A 166 -2.98 -15.02 -21.98
N LEU A 167 -3.67 -14.21 -21.20
CA LEU A 167 -4.86 -14.60 -20.44
C LEU A 167 -6.08 -13.89 -21.01
N ARG A 168 -7.21 -14.59 -21.03
CA ARG A 168 -8.50 -14.03 -21.45
C ARG A 168 -9.54 -14.28 -20.37
N PHE A 169 -10.17 -13.19 -19.94
CA PHE A 169 -11.27 -13.20 -18.97
C PHE A 169 -12.59 -13.06 -19.73
N ARG A 170 -13.57 -13.94 -19.46
CA ARG A 170 -14.89 -13.89 -20.11
C ARG A 170 -16.01 -13.99 -19.08
N THR A 171 -17.12 -13.38 -19.47
CA THR A 171 -18.45 -13.52 -18.85
C THR A 171 -19.45 -13.72 -20.00
N PRO A 172 -20.40 -14.67 -19.89
CA PRO A 172 -21.38 -14.90 -20.95
C PRO A 172 -22.42 -13.77 -21.06
N THR A 173 -22.61 -13.01 -19.98
CA THR A 173 -23.55 -11.88 -19.92
C THR A 173 -22.82 -10.56 -19.68
N ALA A 174 -23.37 -9.48 -20.22
CA ALA A 174 -22.92 -8.14 -19.89
C ALA A 174 -23.10 -7.89 -18.38
N LEU A 175 -22.06 -7.33 -17.76
CA LEU A 175 -22.09 -7.04 -16.33
C LEU A 175 -22.77 -5.68 -16.13
N ASN A 176 -23.83 -5.67 -15.32
CA ASN A 176 -24.37 -4.41 -14.82
C ASN A 176 -23.38 -3.83 -13.81
N PRO A 177 -23.17 -2.51 -13.77
CA PRO A 177 -22.34 -1.91 -12.76
C PRO A 177 -22.80 -2.33 -11.37
N PRO A 178 -21.86 -2.72 -10.51
CA PRO A 178 -20.42 -2.69 -10.73
C PRO A 178 -19.90 -3.97 -11.45
N GLY A 179 -18.95 -3.81 -12.38
CA GLY A 179 -18.45 -4.89 -13.26
C GLY A 179 -17.57 -5.94 -12.57
N ALA A 180 -16.88 -6.77 -13.36
CA ALA A 180 -15.90 -7.73 -12.87
C ALA A 180 -14.50 -7.13 -12.92
N TYR A 181 -13.70 -7.46 -11.90
CA TYR A 181 -12.29 -7.06 -11.81
C TYR A 181 -11.41 -8.29 -11.96
N TYR A 182 -10.25 -8.11 -12.57
CA TYR A 182 -9.25 -9.15 -12.71
C TYR A 182 -7.90 -8.67 -12.17
N GLN A 183 -7.08 -9.63 -11.75
CA GLN A 183 -5.70 -9.39 -11.37
C GLN A 183 -4.85 -10.53 -11.92
N VAL A 184 -3.71 -10.20 -12.50
CA VAL A 184 -2.65 -11.14 -12.86
C VAL A 184 -1.48 -10.86 -11.94
N ILE A 185 -0.97 -11.90 -11.29
CA ILE A 185 0.17 -11.80 -10.37
C ILE A 185 1.27 -12.70 -10.91
N GLU A 186 2.42 -12.09 -11.20
CA GLU A 186 3.68 -12.76 -11.46
C GLU A 186 4.67 -12.37 -10.37
N ALA A 187 5.39 -13.34 -9.84
CA ALA A 187 6.37 -13.12 -8.78
C ALA A 187 7.56 -14.07 -8.97
N GLY A 188 8.76 -13.54 -8.77
CA GLY A 188 10.01 -14.28 -8.91
C GLY A 188 11.21 -13.39 -8.60
N PHE A 189 12.39 -13.98 -8.65
CA PHE A 189 13.65 -13.25 -8.55
C PHE A 189 14.26 -13.05 -9.93
N ASP A 190 14.85 -11.88 -10.15
CA ASP A 190 15.62 -11.61 -11.35
C ASP A 190 16.81 -12.57 -11.44
N ARG A 191 17.01 -13.18 -12.61
CA ARG A 191 18.17 -14.06 -12.85
C ARG A 191 19.48 -13.29 -12.97
N LYS A 192 19.40 -11.99 -13.30
CA LYS A 192 20.53 -11.08 -13.42
C LYS A 192 20.13 -9.78 -12.75
N LEU A 193 20.95 -9.31 -11.81
CA LEU A 193 20.78 -7.99 -11.23
C LEU A 193 21.02 -6.93 -12.29
N SER A 194 20.27 -5.83 -12.24
CA SER A 194 20.50 -4.67 -13.09
C SER A 194 21.74 -3.91 -12.60
N ASP A 195 22.68 -3.65 -13.51
CA ASP A 195 23.85 -2.80 -13.23
C ASP A 195 23.48 -1.30 -13.18
N LYS A 196 22.24 -0.95 -13.55
CA LYS A 196 21.75 0.43 -13.46
C LYS A 196 21.25 0.71 -12.04
N PRO A 197 21.76 1.75 -11.36
CA PRO A 197 21.21 2.20 -10.09
C PRO A 197 19.72 2.52 -10.23
N ILE A 198 18.91 1.96 -9.33
CA ILE A 198 17.50 2.34 -9.19
C ILE A 198 17.47 3.61 -8.34
N THR A 199 17.00 4.71 -8.91
CA THR A 199 16.89 6.01 -8.24
C THR A 199 15.46 6.50 -8.35
N GLU A 200 14.65 6.17 -7.35
CA GLU A 200 13.24 6.56 -7.28
C GLU A 200 12.97 7.30 -5.97
N GLY A 201 13.25 8.61 -5.95
CA GLY A 201 13.10 9.45 -4.77
C GLY A 201 14.15 9.25 -3.67
N LEU A 202 14.80 8.08 -3.64
CA LEU A 202 15.94 7.76 -2.79
C LEU A 202 17.14 7.33 -3.63
N GLU A 203 18.34 7.61 -3.12
CA GLU A 203 19.59 7.04 -3.60
C GLU A 203 20.28 6.36 -2.42
N VAL A 204 20.72 5.11 -2.63
CA VAL A 204 21.41 4.29 -1.63
C VAL A 204 22.73 3.82 -2.23
N TYR A 205 23.81 4.01 -1.49
CA TYR A 205 25.13 3.51 -1.81
C TYR A 205 25.64 2.63 -0.67
N ARG A 206 26.23 1.49 -1.02
CA ARG A 206 26.81 0.53 -0.09
C ARG A 206 28.25 0.23 -0.47
N GLU A 207 29.14 0.28 0.50
CA GLU A 207 30.52 -0.17 0.34
C GLU A 207 30.96 -1.04 1.54
N LEU A 208 31.87 -1.98 1.26
CA LEU A 208 32.52 -2.83 2.25
C LEU A 208 33.95 -2.36 2.43
N LEU A 209 34.37 -2.17 3.69
CA LEU A 209 35.63 -1.54 4.04
C LEU A 209 36.45 -2.43 4.97
N ASN A 210 37.77 -2.44 4.76
CA ASN A 210 38.69 -3.07 5.72
C ASN A 210 38.93 -2.19 6.96
N LYS A 211 39.74 -2.70 7.89
CA LYS A 211 40.13 -1.98 9.13
C LYS A 211 40.82 -0.64 8.88
N SER A 212 41.42 -0.45 7.70
CA SER A 212 42.06 0.80 7.27
C SER A 212 41.10 1.73 6.52
N ASN A 213 39.79 1.44 6.53
CA ASN A 213 38.74 2.22 5.87
C ASN A 213 38.85 2.26 4.34
N ASN A 214 39.53 1.29 3.73
CA ASN A 214 39.66 1.17 2.27
C ASN A 214 38.63 0.16 1.73
N PRO A 215 38.03 0.41 0.54
CA PRO A 215 37.13 -0.52 -0.11
C PRO A 215 37.75 -1.90 -0.32
N VAL A 216 36.96 -2.95 -0.08
CA VAL A 216 37.35 -4.34 -0.30
C VAL A 216 36.30 -5.12 -1.09
N THR A 217 36.81 -6.03 -1.92
CA THR A 217 36.00 -7.01 -2.66
C THR A 217 36.29 -8.45 -2.23
N THR A 218 37.29 -8.64 -1.37
CA THR A 218 37.72 -9.94 -0.82
C THR A 218 38.02 -9.81 0.67
N THR A 219 37.79 -10.89 1.41
CA THR A 219 38.10 -11.00 2.84
C THR A 219 38.51 -12.43 3.18
N LYS A 220 39.13 -12.67 4.34
CA LYS A 220 39.39 -14.02 4.85
C LYS A 220 38.32 -14.42 5.86
N LEU A 221 38.20 -15.73 6.11
CA LEU A 221 37.33 -16.26 7.15
C LEU A 221 37.70 -15.66 8.52
N GLY A 222 36.72 -15.20 9.28
CA GLY A 222 36.91 -14.56 10.58
C GLY A 222 37.34 -13.08 10.52
N ASP A 223 37.66 -12.53 9.34
CA ASP A 223 37.98 -11.12 9.22
C ASP A 223 36.71 -10.27 9.37
N VAL A 224 36.81 -9.23 10.19
CA VAL A 224 35.76 -8.22 10.34
C VAL A 224 35.86 -7.21 9.19
N VAL A 225 34.73 -6.98 8.53
CA VAL A 225 34.55 -5.98 7.46
C VAL A 225 33.52 -4.96 7.94
N THR A 226 33.77 -3.68 7.66
CA THR A 226 32.81 -2.60 7.94
C THR A 226 31.90 -2.39 6.75
N VAL A 227 30.59 -2.47 6.96
CA VAL A 227 29.58 -2.04 6.00
C VAL A 227 29.36 -0.54 6.20
N ARG A 228 29.48 0.25 5.13
CA ARG A 228 29.05 1.65 5.11
C ARG A 228 27.89 1.82 4.14
N LEU A 229 26.76 2.27 4.65
CA LEU A 229 25.58 2.65 3.90
C LEU A 229 25.49 4.18 3.86
N ARG A 230 25.24 4.73 2.68
CA ARG A 230 24.94 6.16 2.48
C ARG A 230 23.62 6.27 1.78
N ILE A 231 22.70 7.03 2.37
CA ILE A 231 21.36 7.23 1.84
C ILE A 231 20.99 8.70 1.83
N ARG A 232 20.31 9.17 0.78
CA ARG A 232 19.74 10.52 0.73
C ARG A 232 18.43 10.54 -0.06
N SER A 233 17.61 11.54 0.24
CA SER A 233 16.44 11.91 -0.55
C SER A 233 16.90 12.64 -1.82
N LEU A 234 16.33 12.25 -2.95
CA LEU A 234 16.43 12.95 -4.23
C LEU A 234 15.30 13.97 -4.42
N ARG A 235 14.39 14.09 -3.44
CA ARG A 235 13.32 15.10 -3.42
C ARG A 235 13.85 16.41 -2.83
N ALA A 236 13.06 17.47 -2.97
CA ALA A 236 13.36 18.76 -2.35
C ALA A 236 13.35 18.71 -0.81
N GLU A 237 12.68 17.71 -0.23
CA GLU A 237 12.48 17.53 1.20
C GLU A 237 12.94 16.14 1.67
N TRP A 238 13.03 15.96 2.99
CA TRP A 238 13.30 14.65 3.59
C TRP A 238 12.16 13.65 3.30
N ILE A 239 12.46 12.37 3.46
CA ILE A 239 11.47 11.28 3.36
C ILE A 239 11.40 10.59 4.72
N SER A 240 10.24 10.65 5.36
CA SER A 240 9.94 9.96 6.62
C SER A 240 9.60 8.48 6.40
N ASN A 241 9.59 7.70 7.49
CA ASN A 241 9.15 6.30 7.52
C ASN A 241 9.84 5.39 6.48
N VAL A 242 11.15 5.60 6.24
CA VAL A 242 11.94 4.78 5.33
C VAL A 242 12.46 3.54 6.06
N ALA A 243 12.31 2.37 5.45
CA ALA A 243 12.99 1.14 5.87
C ALA A 243 14.15 0.85 4.90
N LEU A 244 15.37 1.00 5.38
CA LEU A 244 16.59 0.60 4.67
C LEU A 244 16.93 -0.83 5.08
N ILE A 245 16.91 -1.75 4.13
CA ILE A 245 17.19 -3.18 4.35
C ILE A 245 18.52 -3.50 3.67
N ASP A 246 19.54 -3.85 4.46
CA ASP A 246 20.79 -4.41 3.94
C ASP A 246 20.80 -5.93 4.12
N LEU A 247 20.66 -6.66 3.01
CA LEU A 247 20.79 -8.11 2.99
C LEU A 247 22.27 -8.48 3.09
N LEU A 248 22.60 -9.38 4.00
CA LEU A 248 23.98 -9.82 4.20
C LEU A 248 24.38 -10.80 3.10
N PRO A 249 25.64 -10.76 2.64
CA PRO A 249 26.18 -11.85 1.82
C PRO A 249 26.11 -13.15 2.62
N GLY A 250 25.78 -14.25 1.96
CA GLY A 250 25.72 -15.56 2.60
C GLY A 250 27.03 -15.91 3.30
N GLY A 251 26.94 -16.45 4.53
CA GLY A 251 28.09 -16.78 5.36
C GLY A 251 28.63 -15.62 6.20
N PHE A 252 27.98 -14.45 6.21
CA PHE A 252 28.32 -13.35 7.11
C PHE A 252 27.26 -13.19 8.21
N GLU A 253 27.71 -12.78 9.39
CA GLU A 253 26.87 -12.37 10.51
C GLU A 253 27.22 -10.93 10.96
N VAL A 254 26.24 -10.24 11.55
CA VAL A 254 26.47 -8.93 12.18
C VAL A 254 27.30 -9.10 13.44
N VAL A 255 28.35 -8.29 13.59
CA VAL A 255 29.10 -8.23 14.85
C VAL A 255 28.25 -7.49 15.88
N SER A 256 27.77 -8.19 16.90
CA SER A 256 26.81 -7.69 17.89
C SER A 256 27.24 -6.41 18.61
N SER A 257 28.54 -6.21 18.82
CA SER A 257 29.07 -4.98 19.43
C SER A 257 29.03 -3.75 18.52
N SER A 258 28.78 -3.92 17.21
CA SER A 258 28.76 -2.83 16.23
C SER A 258 27.36 -2.31 15.93
N LEU A 259 26.32 -3.10 16.24
CA LEU A 259 24.94 -2.76 15.94
C LEU A 259 23.99 -3.45 16.93
N THR A 260 23.29 -2.64 17.73
CA THR A 260 22.33 -3.13 18.72
C THR A 260 20.90 -2.96 18.21
N PRO A 261 20.05 -4.01 18.23
CA PRO A 261 18.65 -3.89 17.86
C PRO A 261 17.87 -3.09 18.91
N GLY A 262 16.82 -2.39 18.47
CA GLY A 262 15.99 -1.53 19.32
C GLY A 262 15.99 -0.07 18.86
N VAL A 263 15.69 0.84 19.79
CA VAL A 263 15.78 2.29 19.54
C VAL A 263 17.22 2.64 19.22
N SER A 264 17.44 3.32 18.09
CA SER A 264 18.78 3.56 17.59
C SER A 264 19.47 4.74 18.27
N GLU A 265 20.78 4.63 18.49
CA GLU A 265 21.65 5.75 18.85
C GLU A 265 22.21 6.48 17.61
N ILE A 266 21.99 5.92 16.40
CA ILE A 266 22.47 6.50 15.15
C ILE A 266 21.58 7.68 14.79
N LYS A 267 22.17 8.88 14.73
CA LYS A 267 21.42 10.11 14.42
C LYS A 267 20.67 10.00 13.09
N GLY A 268 19.35 10.15 13.13
CA GLY A 268 18.47 10.08 11.96
C GLY A 268 17.89 8.68 11.70
N VAL A 269 18.28 7.68 12.49
CA VAL A 269 17.66 6.35 12.54
C VAL A 269 16.84 6.29 13.82
N ASP A 270 15.59 5.86 13.71
CA ASP A 270 14.66 5.74 14.82
C ASP A 270 14.76 4.35 15.48
N TYR A 271 14.90 3.30 14.66
CA TYR A 271 14.91 1.91 15.12
C TYR A 271 15.80 1.03 14.24
N VAL A 272 16.42 0.03 14.86
CA VAL A 272 17.23 -1.00 14.18
C VAL A 272 16.65 -2.39 14.48
N ASP A 273 16.45 -3.20 13.45
CA ASP A 273 16.16 -4.64 13.57
C ASP A 273 17.33 -5.42 12.95
N VAL A 274 17.90 -6.36 13.70
CA VAL A 274 19.00 -7.22 13.25
C VAL A 274 18.48 -8.65 13.19
N ARG A 275 18.55 -9.24 12.00
CA ARG A 275 18.20 -10.64 11.76
C ARG A 275 19.42 -11.39 11.27
N GLU A 276 19.30 -12.71 11.18
CA GLU A 276 20.36 -13.60 10.71
C GLU A 276 20.89 -13.21 9.31
N ASP A 277 19.99 -12.80 8.41
CA ASP A 277 20.32 -12.56 7.01
C ASP A 277 20.31 -11.07 6.61
N ARG A 278 20.01 -10.15 7.54
CA ARG A 278 19.86 -8.72 7.22
C ARG A 278 19.94 -7.79 8.42
N ALA A 279 20.35 -6.56 8.16
CA ALA A 279 20.15 -5.42 9.05
C ALA A 279 19.08 -4.49 8.46
N ILE A 280 18.17 -4.01 9.30
CA ILE A 280 17.06 -3.12 8.91
C ILE A 280 17.15 -1.84 9.74
N PHE A 281 17.11 -0.70 9.07
CA PHE A 281 17.16 0.62 9.68
C PHE A 281 15.88 1.38 9.33
N TYR A 282 15.13 1.80 10.34
CA TYR A 282 13.96 2.66 10.19
C TYR A 282 14.38 4.10 10.43
N ALA A 283 14.19 4.98 9.45
CA ALA A 283 14.82 6.30 9.45
C ALA A 283 13.96 7.37 8.78
N THR A 284 14.28 8.63 9.12
CA THR A 284 13.93 9.79 8.30
C THR A 284 15.13 10.18 7.46
N VAL A 285 15.04 9.99 6.15
CA VAL A 285 16.13 10.22 5.20
C VAL A 285 16.18 11.69 4.80
N PRO A 286 17.27 12.42 5.10
CA PRO A 286 17.42 13.83 4.74
C PRO A 286 17.76 14.02 3.25
N THR A 287 17.70 15.25 2.76
CA THR A 287 18.24 15.63 1.43
C THR A 287 19.77 15.62 1.39
N LYS A 288 20.41 15.77 2.56
CA LYS A 288 21.84 15.49 2.76
C LYS A 288 22.05 13.98 2.95
N THR A 289 23.30 13.53 2.94
CA THR A 289 23.64 12.13 3.19
C THR A 289 23.46 11.76 4.67
N LEU A 290 22.66 10.73 4.92
CA LEU A 290 22.68 9.92 6.14
C LEU A 290 23.69 8.78 5.93
N GLU A 291 24.68 8.68 6.81
CA GLU A 291 25.68 7.60 6.80
C GLU A 291 25.42 6.67 7.99
N ILE A 292 25.38 5.36 7.71
CA ILE A 292 25.19 4.30 8.68
C ILE A 292 26.37 3.33 8.53
N THR A 293 27.04 3.00 9.63
CA THR A 293 28.14 2.04 9.64
C THR A 293 27.88 0.95 10.66
N TYR A 294 28.20 -0.28 10.29
CA TYR A 294 28.21 -1.43 11.20
C TYR A 294 29.20 -2.48 10.69
N GLN A 295 29.47 -3.51 11.48
CA GLN A 295 30.46 -4.53 11.15
C GLN A 295 29.81 -5.89 10.92
N ILE A 296 30.35 -6.62 9.96
CA ILE A 296 30.02 -8.02 9.67
C ILE A 296 31.29 -8.86 9.68
N LYS A 297 31.16 -10.16 9.90
CA LYS A 297 32.26 -11.14 9.82
C LYS A 297 31.74 -12.43 9.24
N SER A 298 32.62 -13.20 8.59
CA SER A 298 32.33 -14.56 8.11
C SER A 298 32.91 -15.63 9.02
#